data_AF-A0A9P6BF69-F1
#
_entry.id   AF-A0A9P6BF69-F1
#
_cell.length_a   1.000
_cell.length_b   1.000
_cell.length_c   1.000
_cell.angle_alpha   90.00
_cell.angle_beta   90.00
_cell.angle_gamma   90.00
#
_symmetry.space_group_name_H-M   'P 1'
#
loop_
_entity.id
_entity.type
_entity.pdbx_description
1 polymer ?
#
loop_
_entity_poly.entity_id
_entity_poly.type
_entity_poly.pdbx_seq_one_letter_code
_entity_poly.pdbx_strand_id
1 'polypeptide(L)'
;MATAAPFESFPPSLLDHPAVLHARDRLRDPIQTAKLHTVHVFDFDQTLFRSPVPNPALWDSSFIGHLVSWNNCGPGWWLNPATLDLGLEAETTAWEGWWNEDLVAKVEQSIKDPGCLTLLLTGRNKQVYGEQLMRIIRGKGLDFDLIATKPGAVALLENPVSGGTNAVHLNGTYVMIHTFSVKHEFLYNILLEYPTIRRMHVWDDRIGQLTKFKQAGEGWLGKNMLESFETTQVNLPLKYMVPDQEISLVTAMVEAHNRQVQLEADGGPFLVAGVGPMPRSRPELEDYRLWDPYETYIPQRRIATELGPVIQYTGIIFSEQVQSFLRGVAQMEQQGQIGIKPPSSLQDQDLRPWELPDDFNISLCMRKAPQDFLETIGGIGANVLVELEAVGELDGKIWALKAAEAKSLENATIVAPNGQIYTCDASGRVDAALGSLLQGRLGRVSSWKAGFPHIVMSYNRFQGMRPYKAAKIRQWEPLVNNGTTLRIVLVGTIGTKQLTGMMTQKRDHFATAPRDEVDILDIVNLFATKEQRQLGVYEVNQMIYQVRQEMRRLSIVNKATNRAHITMVVQAAFEGSLVNQ
;
A
#
# COMPACT_ATOMS: atom_id res chain seq x y z
N MET A 1 -35.24 27.95 -47.23
CA MET A 1 -35.13 27.13 -46.00
C MET A 1 -33.67 27.16 -45.58
N ALA A 2 -33.38 27.89 -44.50
CA ALA A 2 -32.03 28.10 -44.01
C ALA A 2 -31.48 26.81 -43.40
N THR A 3 -30.26 26.46 -43.80
CA THR A 3 -29.44 25.40 -43.22
C THR A 3 -29.15 25.74 -41.75
N ALA A 4 -29.59 24.87 -40.84
CA ALA A 4 -29.21 24.94 -39.43
C ALA A 4 -27.67 24.82 -39.33
N ALA A 5 -27.05 25.80 -38.71
CA ALA A 5 -25.64 25.74 -38.34
C ALA A 5 -25.41 24.54 -37.39
N PRO A 6 -24.23 23.89 -37.45
CA PRO A 6 -23.89 22.85 -36.49
C PRO A 6 -23.92 23.46 -35.09
N PHE A 7 -24.50 22.73 -34.13
CA PHE A 7 -24.39 23.05 -32.71
C PHE A 7 -22.91 23.22 -32.37
N GLU A 8 -22.45 24.46 -32.19
CA GLU A 8 -21.22 24.75 -31.46
C GLU A 8 -21.45 24.25 -30.04
N SER A 9 -21.08 22.99 -29.77
CA SER A 9 -21.01 22.49 -28.40
C SER A 9 -19.91 23.30 -27.71
N PHE A 10 -20.31 24.29 -26.91
CA PHE A 10 -19.41 24.92 -25.96
C PHE A 10 -18.61 23.81 -25.25
N PRO A 11 -17.29 23.97 -25.05
CA PRO A 11 -16.55 22.99 -24.29
C PRO A 11 -17.22 22.86 -22.90
N PRO A 12 -17.43 21.63 -22.40
CA PRO A 12 -18.07 21.45 -21.11
C PRO A 12 -17.29 22.23 -20.06
N SER A 13 -17.98 23.08 -19.29
CA SER A 13 -17.34 23.85 -18.23
C SER A 13 -16.66 22.88 -17.26
N LEU A 14 -15.54 23.29 -16.65
CA LEU A 14 -14.90 22.53 -15.57
C LEU A 14 -15.92 22.08 -14.52
N LEU A 15 -16.94 22.90 -14.25
CA LEU A 15 -17.95 22.64 -13.22
C LEU A 15 -18.91 21.50 -13.58
N ASP A 16 -19.01 21.15 -14.86
CA ASP A 16 -19.80 20.01 -15.35
C ASP A 16 -18.99 18.71 -15.42
N HIS A 17 -17.69 18.78 -15.10
CA HIS A 17 -16.81 17.62 -15.15
C HIS A 17 -17.28 16.54 -14.14
N PRO A 18 -17.34 15.25 -14.54
CA PRO A 18 -17.91 14.19 -13.70
C PRO A 18 -17.20 13.98 -12.36
N ALA A 19 -15.94 14.41 -12.24
CA ALA A 19 -15.19 14.41 -10.99
C ALA A 19 -15.70 15.42 -9.94
N VAL A 20 -16.33 16.53 -10.36
CA VAL A 20 -16.74 17.61 -9.47
C VAL A 20 -17.82 17.10 -8.52
N LEU A 21 -17.53 17.14 -7.23
CA LEU A 21 -18.46 16.81 -6.14
C LEU A 21 -19.06 18.08 -5.54
N HIS A 22 -18.27 19.14 -5.40
CA HIS A 22 -18.68 20.43 -4.89
C HIS A 22 -17.89 21.54 -5.56
N ALA A 23 -18.54 22.67 -5.85
CA ALA A 23 -17.93 23.89 -6.34
C ALA A 23 -18.62 25.10 -5.72
N ARG A 24 -17.84 26.10 -5.30
CA ARG A 24 -18.37 27.37 -4.77
C ARG A 24 -18.84 28.29 -5.89
N ASP A 25 -19.85 29.10 -5.61
CA ASP A 25 -20.45 30.01 -6.59
C ASP A 25 -19.47 31.02 -7.16
N ARG A 26 -18.41 31.38 -6.42
CA ARG A 26 -17.36 32.29 -6.91
C ARG A 26 -16.64 31.77 -8.16
N LEU A 27 -16.67 30.46 -8.40
CA LEU A 27 -16.09 29.84 -9.61
C LEU A 27 -16.93 30.06 -10.87
N ARG A 28 -18.16 30.59 -10.71
CA ARG A 28 -19.06 30.97 -11.80
C ARG A 28 -19.03 32.47 -12.11
N ASP A 29 -18.40 33.28 -11.26
CA ASP A 29 -18.31 34.74 -11.42
C ASP A 29 -16.95 35.11 -12.05
N PRO A 30 -16.93 35.60 -13.32
CA PRO A 30 -15.71 36.02 -14.00
C PRO A 30 -14.89 37.07 -13.24
N ILE A 31 -15.54 37.95 -12.47
CA ILE A 31 -14.87 38.99 -11.69
C ILE A 31 -14.08 38.37 -10.53
N GLN A 32 -14.59 37.28 -9.94
CA GLN A 32 -13.89 36.58 -8.88
C GLN A 32 -12.82 35.66 -9.45
N THR A 33 -13.12 34.93 -10.53
CA THR A 33 -12.15 33.99 -11.13
C THR A 33 -10.95 34.72 -11.74
N ALA A 34 -11.12 35.94 -12.25
CA ALA A 34 -10.02 36.78 -12.73
C ALA A 34 -8.99 37.15 -11.65
N LYS A 35 -9.34 37.04 -10.36
CA LYS A 35 -8.42 37.26 -9.23
C LYS A 35 -7.55 36.04 -8.94
N LEU A 36 -7.94 34.86 -9.41
CA LEU A 36 -7.22 33.61 -9.14
C LEU A 36 -5.87 33.63 -9.85
N HIS A 37 -4.79 33.59 -9.08
CA HIS A 37 -3.42 33.51 -9.60
C HIS A 37 -2.69 32.25 -9.11
N THR A 38 -3.24 31.55 -8.12
CA THR A 38 -2.64 30.37 -7.50
C THR A 38 -3.70 29.28 -7.31
N VAL A 39 -3.29 28.01 -7.42
CA VAL A 39 -4.09 26.87 -7.00
C VAL A 39 -3.31 25.99 -6.03
N HIS A 40 -3.93 25.68 -4.89
CA HIS A 40 -3.43 24.74 -3.91
C HIS A 40 -4.26 23.45 -3.96
N VAL A 41 -3.59 22.33 -4.20
CA VAL A 41 -4.22 21.03 -4.43
C VAL A 41 -3.84 20.08 -3.30
N PHE A 42 -4.84 19.65 -2.54
CA PHE A 42 -4.66 18.73 -1.42
C PHE A 42 -5.24 17.36 -1.78
N ASP A 43 -4.47 16.29 -1.62
CA ASP A 43 -5.03 14.93 -1.60
C ASP A 43 -5.75 14.65 -0.26
N PHE A 44 -6.65 13.67 -0.25
CA PHE A 44 -7.41 13.32 0.95
C PHE A 44 -6.70 12.24 1.78
N ASP A 45 -6.67 11.00 1.27
CA ASP A 45 -6.17 9.84 2.00
C ASP A 45 -4.68 9.98 2.33
N GLN A 46 -4.33 9.75 3.60
CA GLN A 46 -2.97 9.83 4.14
C GLN A 46 -2.25 11.17 3.91
N THR A 47 -2.99 12.21 3.49
CA THR A 47 -2.48 13.56 3.21
C THR A 47 -3.15 14.59 4.11
N LEU A 48 -4.44 14.84 3.89
CA LEU A 48 -5.25 15.71 4.74
C LEU A 48 -5.91 14.92 5.88
N PHE A 49 -6.29 13.67 5.59
CA PHE A 49 -7.00 12.78 6.51
C PHE A 49 -6.29 11.43 6.62
N ARG A 50 -6.06 10.94 7.84
CA ARG A 50 -5.41 9.66 8.14
C ARG A 50 -6.36 8.47 7.97
N SER A 51 -6.95 8.33 6.78
CA SER A 51 -7.86 7.25 6.44
C SER A 51 -7.29 5.89 6.87
N PRO A 52 -8.08 5.02 7.54
CA PRO A 52 -7.55 3.76 8.00
C PRO A 52 -7.02 2.91 6.86
N VAL A 53 -5.93 2.21 7.11
CA VAL A 53 -5.44 1.13 6.26
C VAL A 53 -5.61 -0.22 6.97
N PRO A 54 -5.57 -1.36 6.27
CA PRO A 54 -5.64 -2.66 6.93
C PRO A 54 -4.51 -2.84 7.95
N ASN A 55 -4.86 -3.36 9.12
CA ASN A 55 -3.96 -3.54 10.24
C ASN A 55 -3.08 -4.81 10.06
N PRO A 56 -1.75 -4.67 9.92
CA PRO A 56 -0.82 -5.79 9.78
C PRO A 56 -0.64 -6.61 11.06
N ALA A 57 -1.19 -6.16 12.19
CA ALA A 57 -1.28 -6.96 13.41
C ALA A 57 -2.47 -7.94 13.40
N LEU A 58 -3.45 -7.74 12.50
CA LEU A 58 -4.63 -8.61 12.36
C LEU A 58 -4.51 -9.52 11.14
N TRP A 59 -4.02 -8.96 10.03
CA TRP A 59 -4.07 -9.59 8.72
C TRP A 59 -2.71 -10.00 8.20
N ASP A 60 -2.62 -11.20 7.62
CA ASP A 60 -1.43 -11.60 6.88
C ASP A 60 -1.14 -10.63 5.71
N SER A 61 0.13 -10.35 5.47
CA SER A 61 0.60 -9.43 4.43
C SER A 61 0.09 -9.75 3.03
N SER A 62 -0.05 -11.04 2.67
CA SER A 62 -0.59 -11.43 1.37
C SER A 62 -2.08 -11.12 1.28
N PHE A 63 -2.81 -11.29 2.39
CA PHE A 63 -4.22 -10.97 2.47
C PHE A 63 -4.47 -9.45 2.49
N ILE A 64 -3.61 -8.65 3.13
CA ILE A 64 -3.65 -7.18 3.01
C ILE A 64 -3.54 -6.74 1.55
N GLY A 65 -2.60 -7.34 0.80
CA GLY A 65 -2.49 -7.08 -0.63
C GLY A 65 -3.80 -7.38 -1.37
N HIS A 66 -4.43 -8.51 -1.03
CA HIS A 66 -5.72 -8.92 -1.59
C HIS A 66 -6.88 -7.98 -1.20
N LEU A 67 -6.93 -7.49 0.04
CA LEU A 67 -7.93 -6.52 0.53
C LEU A 67 -7.79 -5.17 -0.16
N VAL A 68 -6.56 -4.67 -0.33
CA VAL A 68 -6.29 -3.35 -0.90
C VAL A 68 -6.50 -3.33 -2.42
N SER A 69 -6.21 -4.43 -3.09
CA SER A 69 -6.40 -4.55 -4.54
C SER A 69 -7.87 -4.41 -4.95
N TRP A 70 -8.09 -3.65 -6.02
CA TRP A 70 -9.40 -3.54 -6.64
C TRP A 70 -9.86 -4.90 -7.16
N ASN A 71 -11.11 -5.24 -6.87
CA ASN A 71 -11.82 -6.43 -7.33
C ASN A 71 -11.25 -7.80 -6.91
N ASN A 72 -10.30 -7.83 -5.97
CA ASN A 72 -9.76 -9.06 -5.41
C ASN A 72 -10.65 -9.58 -4.27
N CYS A 73 -10.94 -8.75 -3.27
CA CYS A 73 -11.92 -9.04 -2.21
C CYS A 73 -13.04 -8.00 -2.22
N GLY A 74 -14.19 -8.36 -2.80
CA GLY A 74 -15.29 -7.44 -3.05
C GLY A 74 -14.84 -6.27 -3.94
N PRO A 75 -15.18 -5.00 -3.62
CA PRO A 75 -14.72 -3.84 -4.37
C PRO A 75 -13.26 -3.45 -4.04
N GLY A 76 -12.64 -4.06 -3.03
CA GLY A 76 -11.37 -3.64 -2.45
C GLY A 76 -11.53 -2.56 -1.36
N TRP A 77 -10.51 -2.38 -0.53
CA TRP A 77 -10.49 -1.51 0.64
C TRP A 77 -10.91 -0.07 0.31
N TRP A 78 -10.23 0.55 -0.67
CA TRP A 78 -10.43 1.95 -1.02
C TRP A 78 -11.78 2.24 -1.70
N LEU A 79 -12.54 1.20 -2.09
CA LEU A 79 -13.88 1.31 -2.67
C LEU A 79 -15.00 0.82 -1.73
N ASN A 80 -14.68 0.43 -0.50
CA ASN A 80 -15.68 0.08 0.49
C ASN A 80 -15.95 1.26 1.46
N PRO A 81 -17.13 1.90 1.42
CA PRO A 81 -17.43 3.10 2.21
C PRO A 81 -17.33 2.89 3.72
N ALA A 82 -17.50 1.65 4.19
CA ALA A 82 -17.32 1.32 5.60
C ALA A 82 -15.87 1.51 6.10
N THR A 83 -14.88 1.65 5.20
CA THR A 83 -13.49 1.99 5.59
C THR A 83 -13.32 3.41 6.13
N LEU A 84 -14.29 4.31 5.89
CA LEU A 84 -14.35 5.64 6.47
C LEU A 84 -15.47 5.78 7.50
N ASP A 85 -16.13 4.67 7.86
CA ASP A 85 -17.12 4.65 8.94
C ASP A 85 -16.43 4.36 10.27
N LEU A 86 -15.96 5.44 10.89
CA LEU A 86 -15.13 5.40 12.11
C LEU A 86 -15.95 5.45 13.40
N GLY A 87 -17.27 5.33 13.29
CA GLY A 87 -18.21 5.38 14.40
C GLY A 87 -18.61 6.79 14.82
N LEU A 88 -19.68 6.85 15.63
CA LEU A 88 -20.31 8.09 16.07
C LEU A 88 -19.36 8.97 16.90
N GLU A 89 -18.51 8.37 17.72
CA GLU A 89 -17.54 9.11 18.54
C GLU A 89 -16.62 9.97 17.67
N ALA A 90 -16.05 9.38 16.61
CA ALA A 90 -15.21 10.11 15.66
C ALA A 90 -16.01 11.22 14.97
N GLU A 91 -17.26 10.98 14.58
CA GLU A 91 -18.10 12.01 13.98
C GLU A 91 -18.42 13.17 14.95
N THR A 92 -18.74 12.87 16.20
CA THR A 92 -19.06 13.90 17.22
C THR A 92 -17.88 14.80 17.57
N THR A 93 -16.65 14.30 17.43
CA THR A 93 -15.41 15.08 17.63
C THR A 93 -14.88 15.70 16.33
N ALA A 94 -15.69 15.72 15.26
CA ALA A 94 -15.26 16.16 13.94
C ALA A 94 -13.98 15.46 13.46
N TRP A 95 -13.84 14.19 13.79
CA TRP A 95 -12.71 13.31 13.52
C TRP A 95 -11.40 13.81 14.12
N GLU A 96 -11.43 14.29 15.35
CA GLU A 96 -10.23 14.69 16.09
C GLU A 96 -9.16 13.59 16.08
N GLY A 97 -7.90 14.00 15.85
CA GLY A 97 -6.76 13.09 15.73
C GLY A 97 -6.72 12.24 14.45
N TRP A 98 -7.66 12.42 13.52
CA TRP A 98 -7.60 11.85 12.16
C TRP A 98 -7.10 12.87 11.13
N TRP A 99 -7.24 14.16 11.41
CA TRP A 99 -6.75 15.23 10.53
C TRP A 99 -5.24 15.45 10.67
N ASN A 100 -4.62 15.87 9.57
CA ASN A 100 -3.32 16.49 9.58
C ASN A 100 -3.47 17.97 9.92
N GLU A 101 -3.42 18.32 11.20
CA GLU A 101 -3.72 19.68 11.68
C GLU A 101 -2.80 20.76 11.08
N ASP A 102 -1.54 20.43 10.81
CA ASP A 102 -0.62 21.35 10.12
C ASP A 102 -1.09 21.69 8.71
N LEU A 103 -1.59 20.68 7.98
CA LEU A 103 -2.10 20.86 6.62
C LEU A 103 -3.51 21.48 6.61
N VAL A 104 -4.35 21.17 7.59
CA VAL A 104 -5.63 21.86 7.84
C VAL A 104 -5.40 23.37 7.98
N ALA A 105 -4.42 23.79 8.78
CA ALA A 105 -4.07 25.20 8.91
C ALA A 105 -3.64 25.83 7.57
N LYS A 106 -3.02 25.06 6.65
CA LYS A 106 -2.67 25.54 5.30
C LYS A 106 -3.89 25.62 4.38
N VAL A 107 -4.81 24.67 4.47
CA VAL A 107 -6.10 24.75 3.77
C VAL A 107 -6.84 26.01 4.20
N GLU A 108 -6.95 26.28 5.51
CA GLU A 108 -7.61 27.48 6.02
C GLU A 108 -6.94 28.79 5.55
N GLN A 109 -5.60 28.82 5.50
CA GLN A 109 -4.86 29.95 4.95
C GLN A 109 -5.17 30.15 3.45
N SER A 110 -5.26 29.06 2.70
CA SER A 110 -5.57 29.07 1.26
C SER A 110 -7.00 29.55 1.01
N ILE A 111 -7.97 29.10 1.81
CA ILE A 111 -9.38 29.51 1.72
C ILE A 111 -9.56 31.02 1.95
N LYS A 112 -8.74 31.61 2.83
CA LYS A 112 -8.79 33.05 3.15
C LYS A 112 -8.18 33.92 2.04
N ASP A 113 -7.36 33.36 1.16
CA ASP A 113 -6.74 34.09 0.06
C ASP A 113 -7.71 34.18 -1.15
N PRO A 114 -8.23 35.37 -1.50
CA PRO A 114 -9.13 35.53 -2.63
C PRO A 114 -8.47 35.21 -3.98
N GLY A 115 -7.14 35.24 -4.07
CA GLY A 115 -6.37 34.89 -5.27
C GLY A 115 -5.95 33.43 -5.34
N CYS A 116 -6.30 32.61 -4.33
CA CYS A 116 -6.02 31.18 -4.31
C CYS A 116 -7.30 30.37 -4.57
N LEU A 117 -7.21 29.43 -5.51
CA LEU A 117 -8.16 28.34 -5.69
C LEU A 117 -7.76 27.18 -4.77
N THR A 118 -8.58 26.90 -3.75
CA THR A 118 -8.33 25.82 -2.79
C THR A 118 -9.08 24.56 -3.22
N LEU A 119 -8.34 23.56 -3.67
CA LEU A 119 -8.87 22.32 -4.27
C LEU A 119 -8.57 21.10 -3.40
N LEU A 120 -9.60 20.32 -3.07
CA LEU A 120 -9.44 18.93 -2.63
C LEU A 120 -9.57 18.00 -3.84
N LEU A 121 -8.53 17.22 -4.15
CA LEU A 121 -8.49 16.32 -5.31
C LEU A 121 -8.13 14.90 -4.89
N THR A 122 -9.12 14.02 -4.79
CA THR A 122 -8.97 12.66 -4.24
C THR A 122 -9.22 11.54 -5.26
N GLY A 123 -8.56 10.41 -5.04
CA GLY A 123 -8.80 9.15 -5.76
C GLY A 123 -10.06 8.39 -5.32
N ARG A 124 -10.75 8.83 -4.27
CA ARG A 124 -12.01 8.24 -3.80
C ARG A 124 -13.11 8.40 -4.85
N ASN A 125 -13.94 7.37 -4.98
CA ASN A 125 -15.00 7.34 -6.00
C ASN A 125 -16.19 8.23 -5.61
N LYS A 126 -16.68 9.07 -6.53
CA LYS A 126 -17.80 10.00 -6.30
C LYS A 126 -19.07 9.31 -5.82
N GLN A 127 -19.48 8.25 -6.52
CA GLN A 127 -20.75 7.55 -6.31
C GLN A 127 -20.78 6.82 -4.97
N VAL A 128 -19.62 6.33 -4.51
CA VAL A 128 -19.50 5.59 -3.25
C VAL A 128 -19.27 6.52 -2.06
N TYR A 129 -18.45 7.56 -2.22
CA TYR A 129 -17.95 8.36 -1.10
C TYR A 129 -18.46 9.80 -1.06
N GLY A 130 -19.19 10.27 -2.07
CA GLY A 130 -19.53 11.69 -2.21
C GLY A 130 -20.17 12.28 -0.94
N GLU A 131 -21.21 11.64 -0.43
CA GLU A 131 -21.89 12.10 0.79
C GLU A 131 -21.00 11.99 2.03
N GLN A 132 -20.29 10.86 2.19
CA GLN A 132 -19.42 10.63 3.35
C GLN A 132 -18.24 11.61 3.39
N LEU A 133 -17.60 11.89 2.25
CA LEU A 133 -16.54 12.89 2.14
C LEU A 133 -17.06 14.28 2.50
N MET A 134 -18.20 14.69 1.93
CA MET A 134 -18.80 15.98 2.26
C MET A 134 -19.13 16.10 3.74
N ARG A 135 -19.62 15.02 4.37
CA ARG A 135 -19.90 14.97 5.80
C ARG A 135 -18.64 15.15 6.63
N ILE A 136 -17.56 14.43 6.33
CA ILE A 136 -16.27 14.53 7.01
C ILE A 136 -15.68 15.95 6.87
N ILE A 137 -15.62 16.47 5.65
CA ILE A 137 -15.05 17.79 5.33
C ILE A 137 -15.84 18.91 6.03
N ARG A 138 -17.18 18.87 5.97
CA ARG A 138 -18.05 19.85 6.64
C ARG A 138 -17.98 19.76 8.15
N GLY A 139 -17.85 18.55 8.71
CA GLY A 139 -17.67 18.36 10.15
C GLY A 139 -16.45 19.09 10.69
N LYS A 140 -15.34 19.12 9.92
CA LYS A 140 -14.14 19.91 10.26
C LYS A 140 -14.26 21.40 9.95
N GLY A 141 -15.28 21.82 9.20
CA GLY A 141 -15.48 23.22 8.80
C GLY A 141 -14.59 23.67 7.64
N LEU A 142 -14.10 22.75 6.81
CA LEU A 142 -13.26 23.09 5.65
C LEU A 142 -14.11 23.43 4.43
N ASP A 143 -14.04 24.69 4.00
CA ASP A 143 -14.85 25.24 2.90
C ASP A 143 -14.02 25.40 1.61
N PHE A 144 -13.67 24.27 1.00
CA PHE A 144 -12.94 24.22 -0.27
C PHE A 144 -13.71 24.90 -1.40
N ASP A 145 -13.01 25.55 -2.31
CA ASP A 145 -13.62 26.11 -3.52
C ASP A 145 -14.12 25.06 -4.47
N LEU A 146 -13.37 23.96 -4.54
CA LEU A 146 -13.62 22.86 -5.45
C LEU A 146 -13.24 21.56 -4.74
N ILE A 147 -14.13 20.58 -4.79
CA ILE A 147 -13.87 19.22 -4.35
C ILE A 147 -14.09 18.30 -5.55
N ALA A 148 -13.02 17.60 -5.94
CA ALA A 148 -13.02 16.70 -7.06
C ALA A 148 -12.63 15.28 -6.63
N THR A 149 -13.36 14.31 -7.16
CA THR A 149 -13.29 12.89 -6.82
C THR A 149 -13.08 12.06 -8.08
N LYS A 150 -12.65 10.81 -7.93
CA LYS A 150 -12.54 9.91 -9.07
C LYS A 150 -13.95 9.53 -9.57
N PRO A 151 -14.26 9.68 -10.87
CA PRO A 151 -15.60 9.38 -11.38
C PRO A 151 -15.93 7.89 -11.40
N GLY A 152 -14.92 7.00 -11.43
CA GLY A 152 -15.08 5.55 -11.54
C GLY A 152 -13.74 4.85 -11.34
N ALA A 153 -13.75 3.57 -10.96
CA ALA A 153 -12.60 2.68 -11.11
C ALA A 153 -12.46 2.19 -12.55
N VAL A 154 -13.61 1.99 -13.21
CA VAL A 154 -13.71 1.66 -14.63
C VAL A 154 -14.84 2.45 -15.31
N ALA A 155 -14.77 2.57 -16.63
CA ALA A 155 -15.88 2.99 -17.47
C ALA A 155 -16.25 1.87 -18.45
N LEU A 156 -17.53 1.79 -18.82
CA LEU A 156 -18.03 0.88 -19.85
C LEU A 156 -17.81 1.52 -21.23
N LEU A 157 -17.16 0.80 -22.16
CA LEU A 157 -16.86 1.31 -23.52
C LEU A 157 -18.01 1.05 -24.50
N GLU A 158 -18.62 -0.13 -24.47
CA GLU A 158 -19.71 -0.53 -25.37
C GLU A 158 -20.82 -1.29 -24.59
N ASN A 159 -22.08 -1.02 -24.95
CA ASN A 159 -23.21 -1.82 -24.46
C ASN A 159 -23.27 -3.15 -25.23
N PRO A 160 -23.55 -4.29 -24.57
CA PRO A 160 -23.64 -5.56 -25.25
C PRO A 160 -24.74 -5.53 -26.34
N VAL A 161 -24.40 -6.02 -27.54
CA VAL A 161 -25.36 -6.20 -28.63
C VAL A 161 -26.44 -7.19 -28.17
N SER A 162 -27.68 -6.71 -28.07
CA SER A 162 -28.86 -7.50 -27.76
C SER A 162 -29.15 -8.48 -28.89
N GLY A 163 -28.54 -9.66 -28.88
CA GLY A 163 -28.78 -10.67 -29.91
C GLY A 163 -28.16 -12.03 -29.58
N GLY A 164 -28.88 -12.86 -28.84
CA GLY A 164 -28.55 -14.28 -28.70
C GLY A 164 -28.91 -14.86 -27.33
N THR A 165 -29.95 -15.67 -27.28
CA THR A 165 -30.29 -16.49 -26.11
C THR A 165 -29.22 -17.57 -25.91
N ASN A 166 -28.66 -17.64 -24.70
CA ASN A 166 -27.74 -18.68 -24.17
C ASN A 166 -26.22 -18.42 -24.22
N ALA A 167 -25.76 -17.22 -23.85
CA ALA A 167 -24.41 -17.05 -23.31
C ALA A 167 -24.42 -16.03 -22.16
N VAL A 168 -23.90 -16.43 -21.01
CA VAL A 168 -23.80 -15.66 -19.75
C VAL A 168 -23.06 -14.34 -19.98
N HIS A 169 -23.57 -13.27 -19.37
CA HIS A 169 -23.19 -11.86 -19.51
C HIS A 169 -21.71 -11.51 -19.24
N LEU A 170 -20.80 -11.84 -20.17
CA LEU A 170 -19.38 -11.42 -20.16
C LEU A 170 -19.08 -10.25 -21.10
N ASN A 171 -20.06 -9.67 -21.79
CA ASN A 171 -19.82 -8.87 -23.00
C ASN A 171 -19.64 -7.35 -22.81
N GLY A 172 -19.37 -6.86 -21.61
CA GLY A 172 -18.98 -5.46 -21.42
C GLY A 172 -17.47 -5.31 -21.50
N THR A 173 -16.96 -4.55 -22.47
CA THR A 173 -15.54 -4.12 -22.46
C THR A 173 -15.43 -2.91 -21.54
N TYR A 174 -14.63 -3.04 -20.48
CA TYR A 174 -14.37 -1.95 -19.55
C TYR A 174 -13.01 -1.36 -19.79
N VAL A 175 -12.85 -0.12 -19.36
CA VAL A 175 -11.61 0.62 -19.39
C VAL A 175 -11.22 0.98 -17.96
N MET A 176 -9.99 0.65 -17.56
CA MET A 176 -9.47 1.11 -16.27
C MET A 176 -9.25 2.62 -16.28
N ILE A 177 -9.83 3.27 -15.28
CA ILE A 177 -9.64 4.69 -15.03
C ILE A 177 -8.50 4.79 -14.01
N HIS A 178 -7.32 5.24 -14.41
CA HIS A 178 -6.21 5.42 -13.47
C HIS A 178 -6.35 6.73 -12.70
N THR A 179 -6.08 6.68 -11.38
CA THR A 179 -6.23 7.84 -10.50
C THR A 179 -5.34 9.02 -10.93
N PHE A 180 -4.08 8.76 -11.31
CA PHE A 180 -3.19 9.83 -11.76
C PHE A 180 -3.75 10.52 -13.01
N SER A 181 -4.20 9.76 -14.02
CA SER A 181 -4.73 10.31 -15.28
C SER A 181 -5.93 11.22 -15.04
N VAL A 182 -6.87 10.82 -14.17
CA VAL A 182 -8.00 11.67 -13.77
C VAL A 182 -7.52 12.95 -13.10
N LYS A 183 -6.61 12.86 -12.12
CA LYS A 183 -6.12 14.06 -11.44
C LYS A 183 -5.38 15.00 -12.40
N HIS A 184 -4.55 14.44 -13.27
CA HIS A 184 -3.75 15.18 -14.24
C HIS A 184 -4.62 15.92 -15.27
N GLU A 185 -5.60 15.22 -15.85
CA GLU A 185 -6.57 15.80 -16.78
C GLU A 185 -7.44 16.87 -16.12
N PHE A 186 -7.89 16.64 -14.88
CA PHE A 186 -8.66 17.62 -14.13
C PHE A 186 -7.89 18.92 -13.86
N LEU A 187 -6.60 18.81 -13.50
CA LEU A 187 -5.74 19.99 -13.31
C LEU A 187 -5.47 20.73 -14.63
N TYR A 188 -5.38 20.02 -15.75
CA TYR A 188 -5.34 20.64 -17.08
C TYR A 188 -6.59 21.47 -17.35
N ASN A 189 -7.78 20.93 -17.05
CA ASN A 189 -9.04 21.67 -17.19
C ASN A 189 -9.07 22.93 -16.32
N ILE A 190 -8.51 22.90 -15.11
CA ILE A 190 -8.39 24.08 -14.25
C ILE A 190 -7.54 25.17 -14.92
N LEU A 191 -6.38 24.82 -15.48
CA LEU A 191 -5.49 25.80 -16.11
C LEU A 191 -6.07 26.37 -17.41
N LEU A 192 -6.88 25.59 -18.14
CA LEU A 192 -7.59 26.06 -19.33
C LEU A 192 -8.78 26.95 -18.98
N GLU A 193 -9.56 26.61 -17.96
CA GLU A 193 -10.73 27.38 -17.54
C GLU A 193 -10.34 28.68 -16.83
N TYR A 194 -9.27 28.66 -16.04
CA TYR A 194 -8.79 29.79 -15.24
C TYR A 194 -7.34 30.16 -15.60
N PRO A 195 -7.10 30.73 -16.80
CA PRO A 195 -5.75 30.98 -17.32
C PRO A 195 -4.96 32.08 -16.58
N THR A 196 -5.60 32.79 -15.65
CA THR A 196 -4.94 33.72 -14.73
C THR A 196 -4.13 33.00 -13.65
N ILE A 197 -4.41 31.72 -13.39
CA ILE A 197 -3.64 30.89 -12.48
C ILE A 197 -2.26 30.62 -13.09
N ARG A 198 -1.22 31.09 -12.40
CA ARG A 198 0.19 30.94 -12.83
C ARG A 198 1.04 30.16 -11.83
N ARG A 199 0.51 29.81 -10.67
CA ARG A 199 1.23 29.08 -9.63
C ARG A 199 0.41 27.90 -9.13
N MET A 200 1.03 26.73 -8.99
CA MET A 200 0.36 25.54 -8.46
C MET A 200 1.22 24.82 -7.44
N HIS A 201 0.60 24.38 -6.34
CA HIS A 201 1.25 23.56 -5.32
C HIS A 201 0.37 22.34 -5.02
N VAL A 202 0.96 21.13 -5.10
CA VAL A 202 0.30 19.86 -4.83
C VAL A 202 0.87 19.19 -3.56
N TRP A 203 -0.03 18.79 -2.64
CA TRP A 203 0.28 17.92 -1.50
C TRP A 203 -0.32 16.53 -1.72
N ASP A 204 0.50 15.48 -1.67
CA ASP A 204 0.08 14.06 -1.80
C ASP A 204 1.06 13.20 -0.97
N ASP A 205 0.60 12.05 -0.49
CA ASP A 205 1.42 11.13 0.30
C ASP A 205 2.25 10.19 -0.58
N ARG A 206 1.79 9.93 -1.81
CA ARG A 206 2.38 8.92 -2.69
C ARG A 206 3.51 9.53 -3.51
N ILE A 207 4.75 9.15 -3.16
CA ILE A 207 5.94 9.53 -3.93
C ILE A 207 5.80 9.22 -5.43
N GLY A 208 5.18 8.09 -5.80
CA GLY A 208 4.96 7.73 -7.20
C GLY A 208 3.99 8.66 -7.94
N GLN A 209 2.99 9.23 -7.25
CA GLN A 209 2.10 10.25 -7.82
C GLN A 209 2.85 11.58 -7.96
N LEU A 210 3.59 11.99 -6.93
CA LEU A 210 4.36 13.24 -6.94
C LEU A 210 5.42 13.25 -8.04
N THR A 211 6.12 12.13 -8.28
CA THR A 211 7.07 12.03 -9.41
C THR A 211 6.37 12.29 -10.74
N LYS A 212 5.17 11.73 -10.94
CA LYS A 212 4.39 11.96 -12.17
C LYS A 212 3.87 13.40 -12.25
N PHE A 213 3.46 14.00 -11.13
CA PHE A 213 3.07 15.40 -11.08
C PHE A 213 4.23 16.36 -11.36
N LYS A 214 5.44 16.07 -10.88
CA LYS A 214 6.64 16.86 -11.24
C LYS A 214 6.88 16.86 -12.75
N GLN A 215 6.78 15.69 -13.37
CA GLN A 215 6.90 15.56 -14.83
C GLN A 215 5.78 16.32 -15.56
N ALA A 216 4.54 16.23 -15.10
CA ALA A 216 3.42 17.01 -15.64
C ALA A 216 3.64 18.52 -15.49
N GLY A 217 4.14 18.95 -14.31
CA GLY A 217 4.47 20.31 -13.98
C GLY A 217 5.54 20.92 -14.88
N GLU A 218 6.62 20.18 -15.18
CA GLU A 218 7.61 20.56 -16.18
C GLU A 218 6.96 20.81 -17.55
N GLY A 219 5.99 19.97 -17.93
CA GLY A 219 5.19 20.15 -19.13
C GLY A 219 4.33 21.42 -19.12
N TRP A 220 3.72 21.77 -17.99
CA TRP A 220 2.95 23.01 -17.84
C TRP A 220 3.83 24.27 -17.86
N LEU A 221 5.00 24.21 -17.22
CA LEU A 221 6.00 25.28 -17.22
C LEU A 221 6.54 25.50 -18.64
N GLY A 222 6.93 24.43 -19.35
CA GLY A 222 7.43 24.53 -20.72
C GLY A 222 6.42 25.05 -21.74
N LYS A 223 5.12 24.92 -21.45
CA LYS A 223 4.02 25.47 -22.26
C LYS A 223 3.61 26.88 -21.82
N ASN A 224 4.31 27.49 -20.87
CA ASN A 224 3.96 28.77 -20.25
C ASN A 224 2.52 28.80 -19.71
N MET A 225 2.00 27.67 -19.21
CA MET A 225 0.72 27.63 -18.51
C MET A 225 0.90 28.07 -17.05
N LEU A 226 2.03 27.68 -16.45
CA LEU A 226 2.44 28.07 -15.11
C LEU A 226 3.78 28.80 -15.17
N GLU A 227 4.01 29.66 -14.17
CA GLU A 227 5.30 30.28 -13.84
C GLU A 227 6.00 29.50 -12.72
N SER A 228 5.24 28.89 -11.80
CA SER A 228 5.78 28.02 -10.76
C SER A 228 4.92 26.78 -10.53
N PHE A 229 5.60 25.66 -10.24
CA PHE A 229 4.98 24.39 -9.88
C PHE A 229 5.75 23.72 -8.75
N GLU A 230 5.05 23.44 -7.65
CA GLU A 230 5.63 22.85 -6.44
C GLU A 230 4.88 21.60 -6.00
N THR A 231 5.61 20.69 -5.37
CA THR A 231 5.05 19.47 -4.79
C THR A 231 5.60 19.24 -3.40
N THR A 232 4.75 18.83 -2.47
CA THR A 232 5.15 18.46 -1.11
C THR A 232 4.68 17.06 -0.80
N GLN A 233 5.65 16.19 -0.46
CA GLN A 233 5.33 14.86 0.06
C GLN A 233 4.85 14.98 1.50
N VAL A 234 3.66 14.46 1.75
CA VAL A 234 3.11 14.35 3.10
C VAL A 234 3.41 12.96 3.64
N ASN A 235 4.02 12.87 4.82
CA ASN A 235 4.32 11.61 5.49
C ASN A 235 3.67 11.60 6.87
N LEU A 236 2.49 11.00 6.97
CA LEU A 236 1.76 10.85 8.22
C LEU A 236 1.91 9.44 8.79
N PRO A 237 1.91 9.27 10.12
CA PRO A 237 1.76 7.96 10.74
C PRO A 237 0.46 7.26 10.26
N LEU A 238 0.52 5.96 9.97
CA LEU A 238 -0.65 5.19 9.57
C LEU A 238 -1.63 5.19 10.75
N LYS A 239 -2.93 5.16 10.47
CA LYS A 239 -3.95 4.91 11.48
C LYS A 239 -4.71 3.63 11.10
N TYR A 240 -5.14 2.88 12.09
CA TYR A 240 -5.89 1.63 11.91
C TYR A 240 -7.27 1.80 12.53
N MET A 241 -8.22 0.97 12.10
CA MET A 241 -9.53 0.89 12.77
C MET A 241 -9.36 0.22 14.14
N VAL A 242 -10.38 0.35 14.99
CA VAL A 242 -10.47 -0.47 16.21
C VAL A 242 -10.48 -1.95 15.77
N PRO A 243 -9.69 -2.84 16.40
CA PRO A 243 -9.51 -4.21 15.91
C PRO A 243 -10.83 -4.97 15.63
N ASP A 244 -11.79 -4.91 16.55
CA ASP A 244 -13.07 -5.62 16.41
C ASP A 244 -13.92 -5.06 15.26
N GLN A 245 -13.87 -3.75 15.04
CA GLN A 245 -14.55 -3.11 13.90
C GLN A 245 -13.90 -3.53 12.58
N GLU A 246 -12.56 -3.59 12.55
CA GLU A 246 -11.83 -4.02 11.36
C GLU A 246 -12.09 -5.49 11.02
N ILE A 247 -12.06 -6.37 12.02
CA ILE A 247 -12.40 -7.79 11.88
C ILE A 247 -13.82 -7.93 11.34
N SER A 248 -14.78 -7.21 11.91
CA SER A 248 -16.18 -7.26 11.46
C SER A 248 -16.33 -6.78 10.01
N LEU A 249 -15.68 -5.68 9.64
CA LEU A 249 -15.68 -5.15 8.28
C LEU A 249 -15.09 -6.13 7.29
N VAL A 250 -13.90 -6.67 7.57
CA VAL A 250 -13.19 -7.58 6.66
C VAL A 250 -13.94 -8.90 6.51
N THR A 251 -14.49 -9.44 7.60
CA THR A 251 -15.36 -10.63 7.51
C THR A 251 -16.58 -10.36 6.62
N ALA A 252 -17.26 -9.23 6.80
CA ALA A 252 -18.39 -8.85 5.95
C ALA A 252 -17.98 -8.65 4.47
N MET A 253 -16.78 -8.12 4.21
CA MET A 253 -16.23 -8.02 2.85
C MET A 253 -16.02 -9.39 2.22
N VAL A 254 -15.46 -10.35 2.96
CA VAL A 254 -15.23 -11.71 2.47
C VAL A 254 -16.55 -12.45 2.26
N GLU A 255 -17.50 -12.32 3.17
CA GLU A 255 -18.84 -12.91 3.01
C GLU A 255 -19.56 -12.35 1.77
N ALA A 256 -19.55 -11.03 1.58
CA ALA A 256 -20.13 -10.40 0.41
C ALA A 256 -19.42 -10.84 -0.89
N HIS A 257 -18.10 -10.95 -0.86
CA HIS A 257 -17.32 -11.48 -1.98
C HIS A 257 -17.71 -12.93 -2.31
N ASN A 258 -17.80 -13.80 -1.31
CA ASN A 258 -18.16 -15.21 -1.49
C ASN A 258 -19.61 -15.38 -1.96
N ARG A 259 -20.54 -14.55 -1.50
CA ARG A 259 -21.91 -14.49 -2.05
C ARG A 259 -21.88 -14.15 -3.54
N GLN A 260 -21.08 -13.18 -3.95
CA GLN A 260 -20.93 -12.80 -5.36
C GLN A 260 -20.28 -13.93 -6.19
N VAL A 261 -19.29 -14.64 -5.65
CA VAL A 261 -18.69 -15.83 -6.29
C VAL A 261 -19.76 -16.90 -6.55
N GLN A 262 -20.62 -17.16 -5.56
CA GLN A 262 -21.71 -18.13 -5.70
C GLN A 262 -22.73 -17.70 -6.76
N LEU A 263 -23.16 -16.43 -6.72
CA LEU A 263 -24.07 -15.87 -7.72
C LEU A 263 -23.52 -16.02 -9.14
N GLU A 264 -22.23 -15.74 -9.36
CA GLU A 264 -21.58 -15.95 -10.66
C GLU A 264 -21.51 -17.42 -11.07
N ALA A 265 -21.25 -18.32 -10.12
CA ALA A 265 -21.21 -19.76 -10.39
C ALA A 265 -22.59 -20.30 -10.81
N ASP A 266 -23.67 -19.71 -10.28
CA ASP A 266 -25.06 -20.05 -10.59
C ASP A 266 -25.57 -19.39 -11.88
N GLY A 267 -24.69 -18.73 -12.65
CA GLY A 267 -25.04 -18.05 -13.91
C GLY A 267 -25.62 -16.64 -13.73
N GLY A 268 -25.54 -16.08 -12.52
CA GLY A 268 -25.90 -14.71 -12.21
C GLY A 268 -24.97 -13.66 -12.84
N PRO A 269 -25.30 -12.37 -12.71
CA PRO A 269 -24.55 -11.30 -13.35
C PRO A 269 -23.17 -11.12 -12.71
N PHE A 270 -22.19 -10.80 -13.56
CA PHE A 270 -20.87 -10.41 -13.08
C PHE A 270 -20.91 -8.99 -12.52
N LEU A 271 -20.62 -8.83 -11.23
CA LEU A 271 -20.49 -7.50 -10.65
C LEU A 271 -19.15 -6.87 -11.05
N VAL A 272 -19.13 -5.67 -11.62
CA VAL A 272 -17.90 -4.88 -11.77
C VAL A 272 -17.97 -3.71 -10.80
N ALA A 273 -17.11 -3.70 -9.78
CA ALA A 273 -17.17 -2.67 -8.75
C ALA A 273 -16.61 -1.33 -9.25
N GLY A 274 -17.30 -0.24 -8.94
CA GLY A 274 -16.83 1.12 -9.25
C GLY A 274 -16.98 1.52 -10.71
N VAL A 275 -17.96 1.00 -11.44
CA VAL A 275 -18.31 1.53 -12.77
C VAL A 275 -18.76 2.98 -12.62
N GLY A 276 -18.17 3.88 -13.39
CA GLY A 276 -18.49 5.29 -13.42
C GLY A 276 -18.55 5.84 -14.84
N PRO A 277 -18.93 7.12 -15.01
CA PRO A 277 -18.89 7.76 -16.31
C PRO A 277 -17.45 7.85 -16.81
N MET A 278 -17.30 7.67 -18.12
CA MET A 278 -16.04 7.92 -18.79
C MET A 278 -15.66 9.40 -18.61
N PRO A 279 -14.46 9.72 -18.11
CA PRO A 279 -13.94 11.08 -18.14
C PRO A 279 -13.88 11.54 -19.60
N ARG A 280 -14.54 12.65 -19.92
CA ARG A 280 -14.49 13.24 -21.26
C ARG A 280 -13.37 14.25 -21.26
N SER A 281 -12.28 13.94 -21.97
CA SER A 281 -11.27 14.96 -22.25
C SER A 281 -11.89 16.05 -23.10
N ARG A 282 -11.58 17.31 -22.77
CA ARG A 282 -11.84 18.42 -23.68
C ARG A 282 -11.13 18.15 -25.03
N PRO A 283 -11.70 18.51 -26.18
CA PRO A 283 -11.04 18.37 -27.48
C PRO A 283 -9.64 19.00 -27.50
N GLU A 284 -9.46 20.11 -26.80
CA GLU A 284 -8.18 20.82 -26.62
C GLU A 284 -7.13 19.96 -25.91
N LEU A 285 -7.54 18.89 -25.22
CA LEU A 285 -6.68 17.96 -24.48
C LEU A 285 -6.37 16.66 -25.23
N GLU A 286 -7.01 16.41 -26.38
CA GLU A 286 -6.85 15.15 -27.15
C GLU A 286 -5.40 14.95 -27.63
N ASP A 287 -4.77 16.02 -28.13
CA ASP A 287 -3.39 16.00 -28.63
C ASP A 287 -2.35 15.75 -27.52
N TYR A 288 -2.71 16.01 -26.26
CA TYR A 288 -1.81 15.83 -25.12
C TYR A 288 -1.68 14.37 -24.68
N ARG A 289 -2.48 13.45 -25.26
CA ARG A 289 -2.47 12.01 -24.94
C ARG A 289 -2.47 11.75 -23.43
N LEU A 290 -3.24 12.55 -22.68
CA LEU A 290 -3.33 12.46 -21.21
C LEU A 290 -3.84 11.09 -20.75
N TRP A 291 -4.55 10.41 -21.65
CA TRP A 291 -4.98 9.03 -21.53
C TRP A 291 -4.04 8.13 -22.32
N ASP A 292 -3.11 7.48 -21.61
CA ASP A 292 -2.42 6.28 -22.09
C ASP A 292 -3.50 5.19 -22.31
N PRO A 293 -3.50 4.42 -23.41
CA PRO A 293 -4.69 3.80 -23.96
C PRO A 293 -5.23 2.77 -22.98
N TYR A 294 -6.29 3.18 -22.31
CA TYR A 294 -7.37 2.36 -21.78
C TYR A 294 -6.98 0.90 -21.60
N GLU A 295 -6.31 0.59 -20.48
CA GLU A 295 -6.09 -0.82 -20.13
C GLU A 295 -7.47 -1.48 -20.06
N THR A 296 -7.74 -2.30 -21.07
CA THR A 296 -9.04 -2.95 -21.22
C THR A 296 -9.17 -3.94 -20.07
N TYR A 297 -10.14 -3.68 -19.21
CA TYR A 297 -10.46 -4.57 -18.12
C TYR A 297 -11.50 -5.57 -18.60
N ILE A 298 -11.11 -6.84 -18.56
CA ILE A 298 -12.04 -7.96 -18.75
C ILE A 298 -12.31 -8.55 -17.37
N PRO A 299 -13.57 -8.49 -16.89
CA PRO A 299 -14.04 -9.25 -15.74
C PRO A 299 -13.42 -10.64 -15.62
N GLN A 300 -12.70 -10.88 -14.52
CA GLN A 300 -12.12 -12.19 -14.22
C GLN A 300 -12.99 -12.94 -13.22
N ARG A 301 -13.19 -14.25 -13.42
CA ARG A 301 -13.96 -15.08 -12.49
C ARG A 301 -13.36 -14.99 -11.08
N ARG A 302 -14.19 -14.64 -10.10
CA ARG A 302 -13.78 -14.56 -8.70
C ARG A 302 -13.62 -15.94 -8.08
N ILE A 303 -12.85 -16.01 -7.01
CA ILE A 303 -12.57 -17.25 -6.28
C ILE A 303 -12.94 -17.05 -4.82
N ALA A 304 -13.70 -18.00 -4.27
CA ALA A 304 -14.10 -17.95 -2.88
C ALA A 304 -12.87 -17.84 -1.97
N THR A 305 -12.95 -16.93 -1.01
CA THR A 305 -11.90 -16.64 -0.04
C THR A 305 -12.30 -17.25 1.30
N GLU A 306 -11.43 -18.08 1.87
CA GLU A 306 -11.58 -18.63 3.21
C GLU A 306 -10.59 -17.93 4.15
N LEU A 307 -11.08 -17.46 5.30
CA LEU A 307 -10.25 -16.88 6.34
C LEU A 307 -9.81 -17.96 7.31
N GLY A 308 -8.54 -17.94 7.70
CA GLY A 308 -8.02 -18.85 8.71
C GLY A 308 -6.66 -18.43 9.24
N PRO A 309 -6.12 -19.19 10.22
CA PRO A 309 -4.84 -18.88 10.83
C PRO A 309 -3.69 -19.14 9.86
N VAL A 310 -2.92 -18.10 9.58
CA VAL A 310 -1.70 -18.14 8.77
C VAL A 310 -0.50 -17.92 9.68
N ILE A 311 0.42 -18.90 9.72
CA ILE A 311 1.67 -18.75 10.47
C ILE A 311 2.57 -17.77 9.72
N GLN A 312 2.78 -16.60 10.32
CA GLN A 312 3.66 -15.55 9.79
C GLN A 312 5.12 -15.97 9.93
N TYR A 313 5.50 -16.46 11.11
CA TYR A 313 6.83 -17.00 11.39
C TYR A 313 6.81 -17.98 12.57
N THR A 314 7.83 -18.82 12.62
CA THR A 314 8.21 -19.60 13.80
C THR A 314 9.41 -18.91 14.44
N GLY A 315 9.32 -18.65 15.75
CA GLY A 315 10.26 -17.77 16.42
C GLY A 315 10.32 -17.99 17.93
N ILE A 316 11.15 -17.19 18.59
CA ILE A 316 11.16 -17.07 20.05
C ILE A 316 10.20 -15.95 20.43
N ILE A 317 9.19 -16.31 21.21
CA ILE A 317 8.16 -15.42 21.73
C ILE A 317 8.50 -15.12 23.19
N PHE A 318 8.47 -13.84 23.53
CA PHE A 318 8.70 -13.36 24.88
C PHE A 318 7.36 -13.06 25.57
N SER A 319 7.32 -13.27 26.89
CA SER A 319 6.16 -12.89 27.70
C SER A 319 5.98 -11.37 27.75
N GLU A 320 4.78 -10.92 28.10
CA GLU A 320 4.47 -9.49 28.18
C GLU A 320 5.41 -8.73 29.14
N GLN A 321 5.86 -9.38 30.22
CA GLN A 321 6.79 -8.77 31.17
C GLN A 321 8.19 -8.60 30.57
N VAL A 322 8.68 -9.57 29.80
CA VAL A 322 9.95 -9.47 29.07
C VAL A 322 9.84 -8.43 27.95
N GLN A 323 8.70 -8.38 27.26
CA GLN A 323 8.45 -7.35 26.24
C GLN A 323 8.41 -5.95 26.86
N SER A 324 7.79 -5.78 28.03
CA SER A 324 7.80 -4.51 28.77
C SER A 324 9.22 -4.10 29.18
N PHE A 325 10.06 -5.05 29.61
CA PHE A 325 11.48 -4.80 29.87
C PHE A 325 12.20 -4.30 28.59
N LEU A 326 11.97 -4.96 27.46
CA LEU A 326 12.55 -4.55 26.17
C LEU A 326 12.03 -3.18 25.70
N ARG A 327 10.76 -2.85 25.95
CA ARG A 327 10.20 -1.52 25.69
C ARG A 327 10.89 -0.45 26.55
N GLY A 328 11.05 -0.69 27.85
CA GLY A 328 11.76 0.23 28.75
C GLY A 328 13.21 0.46 28.31
N VAL A 329 13.91 -0.60 27.88
CA VAL A 329 15.23 -0.52 27.26
C VAL A 329 15.23 0.38 26.02
N ALA A 330 14.24 0.21 25.14
CA ALA A 330 14.16 0.93 23.88
C ALA A 330 13.69 2.40 24.04
N GLN A 331 12.88 2.70 25.06
CA GLN A 331 12.38 4.05 25.38
C GLN A 331 13.38 4.87 26.22
N MET A 332 14.51 4.28 26.61
CA MET A 332 15.52 4.93 27.46
C MET A 332 14.94 5.44 28.79
N GLU A 333 13.91 4.77 29.30
CA GLU A 333 13.33 5.11 30.60
C GLU A 333 14.37 4.80 31.70
N GLN A 334 14.75 5.81 32.48
CA GLN A 334 15.77 5.71 33.53
C GLN A 334 15.38 4.82 34.74
N GLN A 335 14.32 4.03 34.65
CA GLN A 335 13.75 3.34 35.81
C GLN A 335 14.29 1.92 36.08
N GLY A 336 15.36 1.47 35.42
CA GLY A 336 15.93 0.13 35.67
C GLY A 336 17.46 0.10 35.67
N GLN A 337 18.05 -0.64 36.62
CA GLN A 337 19.49 -0.83 36.85
C GLN A 337 20.29 -1.42 35.66
N ILE A 338 19.65 -1.73 34.54
CA ILE A 338 20.25 -2.42 33.38
C ILE A 338 20.18 -1.48 32.17
N GLY A 339 21.17 -0.60 32.03
CA GLY A 339 21.21 0.40 30.96
C GLY A 339 21.77 -0.14 29.64
N ILE A 340 20.93 -0.78 28.82
CA ILE A 340 21.28 -0.95 27.40
C ILE A 340 21.12 0.43 26.73
N LYS A 341 22.21 0.96 26.19
CA LYS A 341 22.19 2.21 25.45
C LYS A 341 21.89 1.96 23.95
N PRO A 342 21.30 2.95 23.26
CA PRO A 342 21.29 2.97 21.80
C PRO A 342 22.67 2.82 21.19
N PRO A 343 22.76 2.35 19.92
CA PRO A 343 23.98 2.45 19.15
C PRO A 343 24.52 3.89 19.24
N SER A 344 25.83 4.04 19.33
CA SER A 344 26.49 5.34 19.48
C SER A 344 26.02 6.36 18.44
N SER A 345 25.75 5.92 17.21
CA SER A 345 25.24 6.76 16.11
C SER A 345 23.87 7.39 16.36
N LEU A 346 23.08 6.86 17.31
CA LEU A 346 21.73 7.33 17.63
C LEU A 346 21.65 8.14 18.94
N GLN A 347 22.69 8.15 19.76
CA GLN A 347 22.61 8.74 21.12
C GLN A 347 22.36 10.26 21.12
N ASP A 348 22.77 10.96 20.06
CA ASP A 348 22.59 12.41 19.90
C ASP A 348 21.39 12.76 19.00
N GLN A 349 20.58 11.78 18.58
CA GLN A 349 19.45 12.00 17.67
C GLN A 349 18.13 12.16 18.44
N ASP A 350 17.18 12.89 17.85
CA ASP A 350 15.81 12.92 18.36
C ASP A 350 15.16 11.55 18.11
N LEU A 351 14.98 10.78 19.19
CA LEU A 351 14.41 9.45 19.11
C LEU A 351 12.87 9.44 19.15
N ARG A 352 12.20 10.59 19.35
CA ARG A 352 10.73 10.67 19.36
C ARG A 352 10.03 10.10 18.12
N PRO A 353 10.60 10.17 16.89
CA PRO A 353 9.98 9.58 15.71
C PRO A 353 10.18 8.05 15.58
N TRP A 354 10.93 7.42 16.48
CA TRP A 354 11.11 5.96 16.49
C TRP A 354 9.85 5.29 17.03
N GLU A 355 9.28 4.37 16.26
CA GLU A 355 8.11 3.60 16.65
C GLU A 355 8.58 2.23 17.12
N LEU A 356 8.30 1.89 18.38
CA LEU A 356 8.58 0.56 18.88
C LEU A 356 7.56 -0.44 18.34
N PRO A 357 7.99 -1.68 18.05
CA PRO A 357 7.03 -2.73 17.74
C PRO A 357 6.15 -3.01 18.97
N ASP A 358 4.89 -3.33 18.71
CA ASP A 358 3.98 -3.83 19.74
C ASP A 358 4.53 -5.13 20.34
N ASP A 359 5.14 -5.99 19.50
CA ASP A 359 5.71 -7.28 19.90
C ASP A 359 7.22 -7.39 19.60
N PHE A 360 8.02 -7.60 20.64
CA PHE A 360 9.42 -8.04 20.47
C PHE A 360 9.50 -9.57 20.32
N ASN A 361 10.18 -10.03 19.27
CA ASN A 361 10.35 -11.45 18.98
C ASN A 361 11.63 -11.70 18.18
N ILE A 362 12.04 -12.97 18.13
CA ILE A 362 13.15 -13.42 17.28
C ILE A 362 12.59 -14.40 16.25
N SER A 363 12.58 -13.99 14.98
CA SER A 363 12.19 -14.87 13.88
C SER A 363 13.29 -15.91 13.60
N LEU A 364 12.97 -17.20 13.74
CA LEU A 364 13.89 -18.31 13.45
C LEU A 364 13.64 -18.89 12.05
N CYS A 365 12.37 -18.94 11.63
CA CYS A 365 11.94 -19.35 10.31
C CYS A 365 10.77 -18.46 9.85
N MET A 366 10.85 -17.91 8.64
CA MET A 366 9.71 -17.24 8.03
C MET A 366 8.69 -18.30 7.65
N ARG A 367 7.43 -18.16 8.08
CA ARG A 367 6.36 -19.16 8.00
C ARG A 367 6.50 -20.32 9.00
N LYS A 368 5.68 -21.36 8.80
CA LYS A 368 5.72 -22.61 9.56
C LYS A 368 7.07 -23.30 9.37
N ALA A 369 7.77 -23.52 10.47
CA ALA A 369 9.01 -24.29 10.48
C ALA A 369 8.74 -25.74 10.01
N PRO A 370 9.62 -26.28 9.13
CA PRO A 370 9.66 -27.71 8.85
C PRO A 370 9.83 -28.55 10.14
N GLN A 371 9.32 -29.78 10.13
CA GLN A 371 9.30 -30.64 11.32
C GLN A 371 10.71 -31.01 11.81
N ASP A 372 11.62 -31.30 10.89
CA ASP A 372 13.05 -31.54 11.13
C ASP A 372 13.75 -30.32 11.76
N PHE A 373 13.38 -29.12 11.34
CA PHE A 373 13.88 -27.90 11.96
C PHE A 373 13.34 -27.71 13.38
N LEU A 374 12.05 -27.95 13.59
CA LEU A 374 11.43 -27.88 14.91
C LEU A 374 12.11 -28.84 15.89
N GLU A 375 12.40 -30.06 15.46
CA GLU A 375 13.13 -31.04 16.27
C GLU A 375 14.54 -30.55 16.65
N THR A 376 15.22 -29.88 15.72
CA THR A 376 16.56 -29.30 15.96
C THR A 376 16.55 -28.19 17.00
N ILE A 377 15.49 -27.38 17.05
CA ILE A 377 15.37 -26.27 18.02
C ILE A 377 14.65 -26.67 19.31
N GLY A 378 14.21 -27.92 19.46
CA GLY A 378 13.53 -28.44 20.66
C GLY A 378 12.00 -28.47 20.60
N GLY A 379 11.41 -27.98 19.51
CA GLY A 379 9.97 -27.98 19.25
C GLY A 379 9.22 -26.77 19.78
N ILE A 380 7.96 -26.62 19.36
CA ILE A 380 7.05 -25.60 19.89
C ILE A 380 6.82 -25.82 21.39
N GLY A 381 6.87 -24.75 22.17
CA GLY A 381 6.73 -24.76 23.62
C GLY A 381 8.04 -24.96 24.40
N ALA A 382 9.16 -25.21 23.72
CA ALA A 382 10.45 -25.31 24.40
C ALA A 382 10.94 -23.94 24.88
N ASN A 383 11.47 -23.88 26.10
CA ASN A 383 12.07 -22.68 26.67
C ASN A 383 13.47 -22.47 26.10
N VAL A 384 13.84 -21.23 25.82
CA VAL A 384 15.13 -20.88 25.22
C VAL A 384 15.76 -19.74 25.99
N LEU A 385 17.05 -19.87 26.27
CA LEU A 385 17.88 -18.83 26.89
C LEU A 385 18.58 -18.04 25.79
N VAL A 386 18.21 -16.77 25.66
CA VAL A 386 18.66 -15.88 24.60
C VAL A 386 19.59 -14.84 25.18
N GLU A 387 20.88 -14.91 24.87
CA GLU A 387 21.85 -13.88 25.26
C GLU A 387 21.81 -12.71 24.26
N LEU A 388 21.76 -11.49 24.79
CA LEU A 388 21.92 -10.27 24.00
C LEU A 388 23.42 -9.95 23.91
N GLU A 389 23.99 -9.98 22.70
CA GLU A 389 25.43 -9.83 22.49
C GLU A 389 25.84 -8.37 22.22
N ALA A 390 25.05 -7.68 21.42
CA ALA A 390 25.42 -6.38 20.86
C ALA A 390 24.20 -5.58 20.42
N VAL A 391 24.42 -4.29 20.19
CA VAL A 391 23.48 -3.35 19.61
C VAL A 391 24.06 -2.80 18.30
N GLY A 392 23.23 -2.55 17.30
CA GLY A 392 23.71 -2.08 16.00
C GLY A 392 22.66 -1.32 15.23
N GLU A 393 23.11 -0.61 14.19
CA GLU A 393 22.31 0.37 13.45
C GLU A 393 22.41 0.15 11.93
N LEU A 394 21.35 0.50 11.19
CA LEU A 394 21.35 0.54 9.73
C LEU A 394 20.64 1.81 9.20
N ASP A 395 21.44 2.69 8.60
CA ASP A 395 21.04 3.86 7.79
C ASP A 395 20.24 4.95 8.53
N GLY A 396 20.49 5.16 9.83
CA GLY A 396 19.70 6.01 10.73
C GLY A 396 18.24 5.55 10.91
N LYS A 397 17.93 4.30 10.55
CA LYS A 397 16.54 3.84 10.33
C LYS A 397 16.19 2.56 11.08
N ILE A 398 17.17 1.76 11.44
CA ILE A 398 16.93 0.49 12.12
C ILE A 398 17.96 0.37 13.22
N TRP A 399 17.49 0.07 14.42
CA TRP A 399 18.31 -0.43 15.51
C TRP A 399 18.01 -1.91 15.65
N ALA A 400 19.00 -2.74 15.94
CA ALA A 400 18.72 -4.10 16.41
C ALA A 400 19.56 -4.48 17.62
N LEU A 401 19.03 -5.42 18.42
CA LEU A 401 19.80 -6.20 19.37
C LEU A 401 20.20 -7.51 18.69
N LYS A 402 21.49 -7.81 18.68
CA LYS A 402 22.02 -9.10 18.27
C LYS A 402 21.76 -10.10 19.39
N ALA A 403 21.12 -11.20 19.05
CA ALA A 403 20.79 -12.26 19.97
C ALA A 403 21.55 -13.55 19.61
N ALA A 404 21.85 -14.37 20.60
CA ALA A 404 22.45 -15.68 20.42
C ALA A 404 21.94 -16.66 21.48
N GLU A 405 22.23 -17.96 21.29
CA GLU A 405 22.03 -18.95 22.34
C GLU A 405 22.99 -18.69 23.51
N ALA A 406 22.46 -18.59 24.72
CA ALA A 406 23.29 -18.42 25.92
C ALA A 406 24.11 -19.70 26.17
N LYS A 407 25.43 -19.63 25.98
CA LYS A 407 26.35 -20.77 26.19
C LYS A 407 26.75 -20.98 27.65
N SER A 408 26.70 -19.91 28.43
CA SER A 408 27.05 -19.87 29.86
C SER A 408 26.23 -18.80 30.55
N LEU A 409 25.87 -19.03 31.81
CA LEU A 409 25.15 -18.06 32.64
C LEU A 409 26.05 -17.30 33.61
N GLU A 410 27.37 -17.49 33.57
CA GLU A 410 28.31 -16.83 34.47
C GLU A 410 28.21 -15.30 34.39
N ASN A 411 28.01 -14.64 35.53
CA ASN A 411 27.83 -13.19 35.61
C ASN A 411 26.69 -12.63 34.72
N ALA A 412 25.71 -13.47 34.37
CA ALA A 412 24.59 -13.06 33.53
C ALA A 412 23.44 -12.49 34.36
N THR A 413 22.75 -11.50 33.79
CA THR A 413 21.48 -10.99 34.29
C THR A 413 20.35 -11.60 33.48
N ILE A 414 19.52 -12.40 34.13
CA ILE A 414 18.47 -13.20 33.49
C ILE A 414 17.12 -12.54 33.72
N VAL A 415 16.41 -12.23 32.64
CA VAL A 415 15.03 -11.72 32.68
C VAL A 415 14.07 -12.87 32.43
N ALA A 416 13.40 -13.31 33.48
CA ALA A 416 12.46 -14.42 33.44
C ALA A 416 11.10 -14.01 32.84
N PRO A 417 10.25 -14.97 32.39
CA PRO A 417 8.95 -14.68 31.79
C PRO A 417 7.96 -13.97 32.73
N ASN A 418 8.14 -14.09 34.04
CA ASN A 418 7.33 -13.38 35.02
C ASN A 418 7.83 -11.94 35.31
N GLY A 419 8.87 -11.48 34.59
CA GLY A 419 9.48 -10.16 34.77
C GLY A 419 10.50 -10.07 35.90
N GLN A 420 10.71 -11.15 36.67
CA GLN A 420 11.74 -11.16 37.70
C GLN A 420 13.13 -11.19 37.07
N ILE A 421 14.03 -10.43 37.67
CA ILE A 421 15.44 -10.32 37.25
C ILE A 421 16.28 -11.11 38.23
N TYR A 422 17.08 -12.04 37.69
CA TYR A 422 18.02 -12.86 38.43
C TYR A 422 19.44 -12.49 38.04
N THR A 423 20.37 -12.51 38.99
CA THR A 423 21.81 -12.31 38.71
C THR A 423 22.55 -13.59 39.06
N CYS A 424 23.31 -14.11 38.11
CA CYS A 424 24.18 -15.26 38.33
C CYS A 424 25.57 -14.79 38.77
N ASP A 425 26.19 -15.54 39.66
CA ASP A 425 27.58 -15.33 40.03
C ASP A 425 28.55 -15.93 38.99
N ALA A 426 29.86 -15.85 39.27
CA ALA A 426 30.90 -16.42 38.44
C ALA A 426 30.87 -17.96 38.36
N SER A 427 30.08 -18.64 39.19
CA SER A 427 29.87 -20.08 39.12
C SER A 427 28.71 -20.48 38.19
N GLY A 428 27.95 -19.49 37.69
CA GLY A 428 26.79 -19.71 36.83
C GLY A 428 25.62 -20.38 37.56
N ARG A 429 25.66 -20.46 38.90
CA ARG A 429 24.60 -21.06 39.69
C ARG A 429 23.38 -20.14 39.68
N VAL A 430 22.27 -20.69 39.23
CA VAL A 430 20.95 -20.05 39.25
C VAL A 430 20.21 -20.41 40.54
N ASP A 431 19.43 -19.46 41.05
CA ASP A 431 18.51 -19.69 42.17
C ASP A 431 17.58 -20.88 41.85
N ALA A 432 17.23 -21.67 42.87
CA ALA A 432 16.27 -22.77 42.77
C ALA A 432 14.92 -22.33 42.15
N ALA A 433 14.50 -21.08 42.38
CA ALA A 433 13.31 -20.50 41.76
C ALA A 433 13.43 -20.41 40.23
N LEU A 434 14.57 -19.92 39.71
CA LEU A 434 14.83 -19.88 38.27
C LEU A 434 15.03 -21.28 37.71
N GLY A 435 15.72 -22.16 38.44
CA GLY A 435 15.85 -23.58 38.10
C GLY A 435 14.48 -24.25 37.91
N SER A 436 13.52 -23.96 38.80
CA SER A 436 12.14 -24.45 38.68
C SER A 436 11.41 -23.87 37.47
N LEU A 437 11.66 -22.60 37.14
CA LEU A 437 11.05 -21.94 35.98
C LEU A 437 11.62 -22.45 34.65
N LEU A 438 12.86 -22.92 34.66
CA LEU A 438 13.50 -23.58 33.52
C LEU A 438 13.24 -25.10 33.47
N GLN A 439 12.41 -25.65 34.37
CA GLN A 439 11.98 -27.05 34.29
C GLN A 439 11.11 -27.25 33.05
N GLY A 440 11.68 -27.88 32.02
CA GLY A 440 11.02 -28.10 30.75
C GLY A 440 12.01 -28.49 29.65
N ARG A 441 11.51 -28.60 28.42
CA ARG A 441 12.37 -28.83 27.26
C ARG A 441 13.15 -27.54 26.97
N LEU A 442 14.47 -27.60 27.10
CA LEU A 442 15.34 -26.51 26.65
C LEU A 442 15.55 -26.63 25.15
N GLY A 443 15.12 -25.59 24.43
CA GLY A 443 15.34 -25.44 23.01
C GLY A 443 16.65 -24.75 22.69
N ARG A 444 16.90 -24.52 21.40
CA ARG A 444 18.12 -23.87 20.89
C ARG A 444 17.80 -22.65 20.06
N VAL A 445 18.68 -21.64 20.10
CA VAL A 445 18.59 -20.49 19.19
C VAL A 445 19.34 -20.84 17.90
N SER A 446 18.62 -21.36 16.92
CA SER A 446 19.15 -21.59 15.57
C SER A 446 18.20 -21.04 14.53
N SER A 447 18.73 -20.47 13.46
CA SER A 447 17.94 -19.94 12.35
C SER A 447 18.02 -20.85 11.13
N TRP A 448 16.91 -20.97 10.40
CA TRP A 448 16.85 -21.82 9.21
C TRP A 448 17.72 -21.29 8.05
N LYS A 449 18.00 -19.98 8.04
CA LYS A 449 18.89 -19.33 7.06
C LYS A 449 19.95 -18.55 7.82
N ALA A 450 21.19 -18.54 7.32
CA ALA A 450 22.28 -17.77 7.92
C ALA A 450 21.91 -16.27 8.03
N GLY A 451 22.22 -15.66 9.18
CA GLY A 451 22.03 -14.22 9.42
C GLY A 451 20.91 -13.82 10.39
N PHE A 452 20.36 -14.75 11.17
CA PHE A 452 19.40 -14.47 12.26
C PHE A 452 19.87 -15.19 13.52
N PRO A 453 19.93 -14.52 14.68
CA PRO A 453 18.75 -13.98 15.36
C PRO A 453 18.93 -12.52 15.84
N HIS A 454 18.00 -11.64 15.48
CA HIS A 454 18.01 -10.24 15.91
C HIS A 454 16.65 -9.87 16.50
N ILE A 455 16.63 -9.08 17.57
CA ILE A 455 15.44 -8.35 18.01
C ILE A 455 15.52 -6.97 17.36
N VAL A 456 14.56 -6.65 16.48
CA VAL A 456 14.61 -5.43 15.67
C VAL A 456 13.74 -4.34 16.28
N MET A 457 14.28 -3.12 16.31
CA MET A 457 13.62 -1.86 16.65
C MET A 457 13.72 -0.94 15.43
N SER A 458 12.67 -0.22 15.02
CA SER A 458 12.75 0.58 13.79
C SER A 458 12.31 2.02 13.92
N TYR A 459 12.95 2.84 13.10
CA TYR A 459 12.46 4.13 12.71
C TYR A 459 11.31 3.93 11.72
N ASN A 460 10.08 4.15 12.18
CA ASN A 460 8.88 4.23 11.36
C ASN A 460 8.47 2.92 10.65
N ARG A 461 7.30 2.37 11.05
CA ARG A 461 6.78 1.08 10.55
C ARG A 461 6.59 0.99 9.03
N PHE A 462 6.43 2.12 8.33
CA PHE A 462 6.18 2.15 6.88
C PHE A 462 7.41 1.85 6.03
N GLN A 463 8.61 2.14 6.53
CA GLN A 463 9.84 1.80 5.81
C GLN A 463 10.28 0.36 6.06
N GLY A 464 9.47 -0.42 6.79
CA GLY A 464 9.51 -1.87 6.82
C GLY A 464 10.57 -2.40 7.75
N MET A 465 10.17 -2.64 9.00
CA MET A 465 10.71 -3.72 9.81
C MET A 465 10.51 -5.02 9.06
N ARG A 466 11.55 -5.43 8.34
CA ARG A 466 11.66 -6.83 7.99
C ARG A 466 12.85 -7.34 8.78
N PRO A 467 12.69 -8.35 9.65
CA PRO A 467 13.79 -8.88 10.46
C PRO A 467 15.06 -9.18 9.65
N TYR A 468 14.93 -9.50 8.35
CA TYR A 468 16.08 -9.72 7.47
C TYR A 468 16.90 -8.47 7.15
N LYS A 469 16.37 -7.26 7.32
CA LYS A 469 17.15 -6.03 7.12
C LYS A 469 18.21 -5.87 8.21
N ALA A 470 17.93 -6.30 9.44
CA ALA A 470 18.93 -6.31 10.51
C ALA A 470 20.14 -7.20 10.18
N ALA A 471 19.98 -8.23 9.33
CA ALA A 471 21.11 -9.03 8.84
C ALA A 471 22.11 -8.22 7.97
N LYS A 472 21.75 -7.00 7.56
CA LYS A 472 22.64 -6.08 6.84
C LYS A 472 23.49 -5.22 7.76
N ILE A 473 23.20 -5.17 9.06
CA ILE A 473 24.00 -4.44 10.05
C ILE A 473 25.40 -5.05 10.08
N ARG A 474 26.41 -4.21 9.79
CA ARG A 474 27.82 -4.63 9.76
C ARG A 474 28.57 -4.20 11.01
N GLN A 475 28.12 -3.12 11.65
CA GLN A 475 28.74 -2.56 12.84
C GLN A 475 27.87 -2.90 14.05
N TRP A 476 28.46 -3.66 14.97
CA TRP A 476 27.84 -4.12 16.19
C TRP A 476 28.67 -3.63 17.37
N GLU A 477 28.02 -2.93 18.28
CA GLU A 477 28.62 -2.40 19.51
C GLU A 477 28.29 -3.35 20.67
N PRO A 478 29.27 -3.77 21.49
CA PRO A 478 29.00 -4.63 22.62
C PRO A 478 28.12 -3.92 23.66
N LEU A 479 27.28 -4.67 24.36
CA LEU A 479 26.51 -4.14 25.48
C LEU A 479 27.46 -3.85 26.65
N VAL A 480 27.57 -2.57 27.03
CA VAL A 480 28.44 -2.12 28.12
C VAL A 480 27.70 -1.21 29.09
N ASN A 481 27.94 -1.39 30.39
CA ASN A 481 27.46 -0.51 31.45
C ASN A 481 28.64 -0.09 32.33
N ASN A 482 28.92 1.21 32.42
CA ASN A 482 30.05 1.77 33.17
C ASN A 482 31.40 1.07 32.87
N GLY A 483 31.65 0.77 31.59
CA GLY A 483 32.89 0.12 31.14
C GLY A 483 32.94 -1.41 31.35
N THR A 484 31.91 -2.01 31.95
CA THR A 484 31.82 -3.45 32.15
C THR A 484 30.90 -4.07 31.11
N THR A 485 31.29 -5.21 30.53
CA THR A 485 30.43 -5.95 29.59
C THR A 485 29.16 -6.43 30.29
N LEU A 486 28.02 -6.09 29.70
CA LEU A 486 26.70 -6.42 30.22
C LEU A 486 26.22 -7.71 29.55
N ARG A 487 26.04 -8.78 30.34
CA ARG A 487 25.49 -10.06 29.86
C ARG A 487 24.04 -10.16 30.25
N ILE A 488 23.13 -9.96 29.30
CA ILE A 488 21.68 -10.09 29.53
C ILE A 488 21.19 -11.34 28.82
N VAL A 489 20.47 -12.18 29.56
CA VAL A 489 19.83 -13.38 29.03
C VAL A 489 18.33 -13.25 29.20
N LEU A 490 17.60 -13.35 28.10
CA LEU A 490 16.14 -13.36 28.08
C LEU A 490 15.65 -14.80 28.05
N VAL A 491 14.63 -15.10 28.85
CA VAL A 491 13.92 -16.38 28.73
C VAL A 491 12.74 -16.21 27.79
N GLY A 492 12.76 -16.91 26.68
CA GLY A 492 11.66 -16.97 25.72
C GLY A 492 11.17 -18.38 25.48
N THR A 493 10.11 -18.52 24.68
CA THR A 493 9.55 -19.82 24.32
C THR A 493 9.45 -19.93 22.80
N ILE A 494 9.81 -21.07 22.23
CA ILE A 494 9.62 -21.32 20.80
C ILE A 494 8.14 -21.40 20.51
N GLY A 495 7.66 -20.57 19.60
CA GLY A 495 6.26 -20.46 19.23
C GLY A 495 6.08 -20.08 17.77
N THR A 496 4.82 -19.90 17.39
CA THR A 496 4.44 -19.39 16.08
C THR A 496 3.61 -18.13 16.25
N LYS A 497 3.95 -17.05 15.54
CA LYS A 497 3.04 -15.93 15.37
C LYS A 497 2.05 -16.26 14.27
N GLN A 498 0.76 -16.21 14.61
CA GLN A 498 -0.34 -16.46 13.68
C GLN A 498 -1.12 -15.18 13.48
N LEU A 499 -1.51 -14.92 12.24
CA LEU A 499 -2.42 -13.85 11.86
C LEU A 499 -3.61 -14.46 11.13
N THR A 500 -4.69 -13.71 10.99
CA THR A 500 -5.79 -14.13 10.13
C THR A 500 -5.41 -13.81 8.69
N GLY A 501 -5.56 -14.76 7.78
CA GLY A 501 -5.26 -14.53 6.38
C GLY A 501 -6.09 -15.42 5.48
N MET A 502 -5.88 -15.27 4.18
CA MET A 502 -6.49 -16.14 3.19
C MET A 502 -5.86 -17.54 3.29
N MET A 503 -6.69 -18.53 3.59
CA MET A 503 -6.32 -19.92 3.43
C MET A 503 -6.25 -20.18 1.93
N THR A 504 -5.04 -20.34 1.39
CA THR A 504 -4.91 -20.84 0.02
C THR A 504 -5.59 -22.19 -0.03
N GLN A 505 -6.75 -22.28 -0.69
CA GLN A 505 -7.25 -23.57 -1.11
C GLN A 505 -6.09 -24.24 -1.85
N LYS A 506 -5.62 -25.38 -1.34
CA LYS A 506 -4.78 -26.27 -2.11
C LYS A 506 -5.60 -26.57 -3.35
N ARG A 507 -5.34 -25.84 -4.44
CA ARG A 507 -5.96 -26.16 -5.71
C ARG A 507 -5.47 -27.55 -6.03
N ASP A 508 -6.36 -28.54 -5.94
CA ASP A 508 -6.23 -29.78 -6.69
C ASP A 508 -6.22 -29.36 -8.15
N HIS A 509 -5.04 -29.01 -8.65
CA HIS A 509 -4.64 -28.80 -10.04
C HIS A 509 -5.70 -28.29 -11.04
N PHE A 510 -6.65 -27.46 -10.61
CA PHE A 510 -7.49 -26.70 -11.54
C PHE A 510 -6.56 -25.75 -12.25
N ALA A 511 -6.36 -26.06 -13.54
CA ALA A 511 -5.59 -25.36 -14.53
C ALA A 511 -5.30 -23.94 -14.06
N THR A 512 -4.10 -23.73 -13.52
CA THR A 512 -3.50 -22.39 -13.54
C THR A 512 -3.83 -21.82 -14.90
N ALA A 513 -4.47 -20.64 -14.96
CA ALA A 513 -4.51 -19.87 -16.20
C ALA A 513 -3.13 -20.04 -16.82
N PRO A 514 -3.03 -20.67 -18.01
CA PRO A 514 -1.77 -21.20 -18.50
C PRO A 514 -0.75 -20.10 -18.34
N ARG A 515 0.27 -20.33 -17.50
CA ARG A 515 1.31 -19.34 -17.33
C ARG A 515 1.85 -19.10 -18.72
N ASP A 516 1.94 -17.84 -19.12
CA ASP A 516 2.62 -17.45 -20.34
C ASP A 516 3.99 -18.16 -20.36
N GLU A 517 4.13 -19.15 -21.23
CA GLU A 517 5.35 -19.94 -21.34
C GLU A 517 6.37 -19.24 -22.27
N VAL A 518 5.91 -18.21 -23.00
CA VAL A 518 6.71 -17.41 -23.92
C VAL A 518 6.70 -15.95 -23.46
N ASP A 519 7.90 -15.43 -23.23
CA ASP A 519 8.11 -14.02 -22.96
C ASP A 519 8.04 -13.22 -24.28
N ILE A 520 6.95 -12.48 -24.46
CA ILE A 520 6.72 -11.64 -25.66
C ILE A 520 7.73 -10.49 -25.69
N LEU A 521 8.12 -9.94 -24.53
CA LEU A 521 9.11 -8.87 -24.44
C LEU A 521 10.46 -9.34 -24.99
N ASP A 522 10.87 -10.57 -24.67
CA ASP A 522 12.10 -11.17 -25.20
C ASP A 522 12.05 -11.27 -26.73
N ILE A 523 10.91 -11.67 -27.31
CA ILE A 523 10.76 -11.75 -28.77
C ILE A 523 10.80 -10.35 -29.39
N VAL A 524 10.09 -9.38 -28.82
CA VAL A 524 10.11 -7.98 -29.31
C VAL A 524 11.52 -7.41 -29.29
N ASN A 525 12.27 -7.60 -28.19
CA ASN A 525 13.66 -7.15 -28.07
C ASN A 525 14.60 -7.85 -29.04
N LEU A 526 14.39 -9.15 -29.29
CA LEU A 526 15.14 -9.92 -30.28
C LEU A 526 14.94 -9.35 -31.69
N PHE A 527 13.70 -9.04 -32.08
CA PHE A 527 13.39 -8.42 -33.37
C PHE A 527 13.93 -7.00 -33.49
N ALA A 528 13.79 -6.17 -32.45
CA ALA A 528 14.37 -4.84 -32.42
C ALA A 528 15.89 -4.87 -32.64
N THR A 529 16.58 -5.82 -32.01
CA THR A 529 18.03 -6.04 -32.18
C THR A 529 18.36 -6.47 -33.60
N LYS A 530 17.60 -7.41 -34.17
CA LYS A 530 17.81 -7.92 -35.53
C LYS A 530 17.59 -6.84 -36.60
N GLU A 531 16.62 -5.96 -36.41
CA GLU A 531 16.34 -4.82 -37.30
C GLU A 531 17.19 -3.58 -37.02
N GLN A 532 18.10 -3.63 -36.04
CA GLN A 532 18.88 -2.47 -35.58
C GLN A 532 18.01 -1.26 -35.19
N ARG A 533 16.79 -1.52 -34.71
CA ARG A 533 15.87 -0.51 -34.20
C ARG A 533 16.04 -0.36 -32.70
N GLN A 534 16.31 0.87 -32.25
CA GLN A 534 16.17 1.21 -30.84
C GLN A 534 14.72 1.57 -30.56
N LEU A 535 14.04 0.74 -29.78
CA LEU A 535 12.68 1.01 -29.34
C LEU A 535 12.69 1.66 -27.97
N GLY A 536 11.94 2.75 -27.81
CA GLY A 536 11.65 3.32 -26.49
C GLY A 536 10.74 2.40 -25.68
N VAL A 537 10.74 2.55 -24.35
CA VAL A 537 9.89 1.77 -23.43
C VAL A 537 8.41 1.82 -23.82
N TYR A 538 7.94 2.98 -24.29
CA TYR A 538 6.57 3.16 -24.76
C TYR A 538 6.28 2.33 -26.02
N GLU A 539 7.17 2.35 -27.02
CA GLU A 539 7.01 1.62 -28.27
C GLU A 539 7.01 0.11 -28.03
N VAL A 540 7.88 -0.37 -27.14
CA VAL A 540 7.90 -1.78 -26.71
C VAL A 540 6.56 -2.18 -26.08
N ASN A 541 6.02 -1.37 -25.17
CA ASN A 541 4.74 -1.66 -24.52
C ASN A 541 3.57 -1.63 -25.51
N GLN A 542 3.55 -0.68 -26.44
CA GLN A 542 2.54 -0.61 -27.51
C GLN A 542 2.59 -1.84 -28.40
N MET A 543 3.79 -2.30 -28.77
CA MET A 543 3.97 -3.47 -29.60
C MET A 543 3.54 -4.76 -28.88
N ILE A 544 3.91 -4.93 -27.61
CA ILE A 544 3.44 -6.05 -26.79
C ILE A 544 1.91 -6.05 -26.69
N TYR A 545 1.30 -4.87 -26.53
CA TYR A 545 -0.16 -4.73 -26.51
C TYR A 545 -0.80 -5.18 -27.84
N GLN A 546 -0.29 -4.69 -28.98
CA GLN A 546 -0.77 -5.07 -30.31
C GLN A 546 -0.64 -6.58 -30.55
N VAL A 547 0.51 -7.16 -30.18
CA VAL A 547 0.75 -8.60 -30.29
C VAL A 547 -0.25 -9.39 -29.45
N ARG A 548 -0.54 -8.95 -28.22
CA ARG A 548 -1.53 -9.61 -27.34
C ARG A 548 -2.97 -9.47 -27.87
N GLN A 549 -3.31 -8.36 -28.51
CA GLN A 549 -4.62 -8.20 -29.16
C GLN A 549 -4.76 -9.13 -30.35
N GLU A 550 -3.72 -9.20 -31.19
CA GLU A 550 -3.72 -10.06 -32.36
C GLU A 550 -3.70 -11.55 -32.00
N MET A 551 -2.92 -11.94 -31.00
CA MET A 551 -2.98 -13.30 -30.44
C MET A 551 -4.39 -13.65 -29.95
N ARG A 552 -5.11 -12.71 -29.31
CA ARG A 552 -6.51 -12.92 -28.92
C ARG A 552 -7.42 -13.07 -30.13
N ARG A 553 -7.29 -12.19 -31.13
CA ARG A 553 -8.05 -12.25 -32.40
C ARG A 553 -7.87 -13.61 -33.10
N LEU A 554 -6.65 -14.11 -33.13
CA LEU A 554 -6.27 -15.39 -33.75
C LEU A 554 -6.44 -16.60 -32.83
N SER A 555 -6.96 -16.42 -31.61
CA SER A 555 -7.10 -17.49 -30.60
C SER A 555 -5.78 -18.24 -30.29
N ILE A 556 -4.64 -17.54 -30.37
CA ILE A 556 -3.31 -18.08 -30.05
C ILE A 556 -3.09 -17.99 -28.53
N VAL A 557 -3.01 -19.15 -27.87
CA VAL A 557 -2.67 -19.24 -26.44
C VAL A 557 -1.16 -19.08 -26.25
N ASN A 558 -0.72 -18.33 -25.23
CA ASN A 558 0.69 -18.16 -24.90
C ASN A 558 1.30 -19.43 -24.27
N LYS A 559 1.66 -20.39 -25.11
CA LYS A 559 2.36 -21.63 -24.76
C LYS A 559 3.64 -21.78 -25.57
N ALA A 560 4.62 -22.52 -25.04
CA ALA A 560 5.88 -22.76 -25.73
C ALA A 560 5.66 -23.46 -27.08
N THR A 561 4.63 -24.31 -27.19
CA THR A 561 4.21 -24.97 -28.43
C THR A 561 3.75 -23.98 -29.51
N ASN A 562 3.28 -22.79 -29.12
CA ASN A 562 2.81 -21.74 -30.02
C ASN A 562 3.86 -20.65 -30.29
N ARG A 563 5.11 -20.83 -29.80
CA ARG A 563 6.17 -19.80 -29.91
C ARG A 563 6.37 -19.32 -31.35
N ALA A 564 6.30 -20.21 -32.34
CA ALA A 564 6.44 -19.82 -33.76
C ALA A 564 5.31 -18.87 -34.21
N HIS A 565 4.06 -19.16 -33.87
CA HIS A 565 2.92 -18.29 -34.20
C HIS A 565 3.01 -16.95 -33.46
N ILE A 566 3.40 -16.95 -32.19
CA ILE A 566 3.63 -15.72 -31.41
C ILE A 566 4.72 -14.87 -32.07
N THR A 567 5.82 -15.49 -32.48
CA THR A 567 6.90 -14.83 -33.23
C THR A 567 6.40 -14.22 -34.54
N MET A 568 5.54 -14.92 -35.29
CA MET A 568 4.95 -14.38 -36.53
C MET A 568 4.08 -13.15 -36.25
N VAL A 569 3.29 -13.16 -35.17
CA VAL A 569 2.49 -12.00 -34.77
C VAL A 569 3.38 -10.81 -34.38
N VAL A 570 4.48 -11.05 -33.65
CA VAL A 570 5.48 -10.02 -33.34
C VAL A 570 6.09 -9.45 -34.61
N GLN A 571 6.49 -10.31 -35.55
CA GLN A 571 7.05 -9.88 -36.83
C GLN A 571 6.05 -9.03 -37.63
N ALA A 572 4.79 -9.46 -37.73
CA ALA A 572 3.75 -8.69 -38.41
C ALA A 572 3.52 -7.32 -37.75
N ALA A 573 3.69 -7.21 -36.43
CA ALA A 573 3.64 -5.93 -35.71
C ALA A 573 4.79 -5.00 -36.14
N PHE A 574 6.02 -5.52 -36.26
CA PHE A 574 7.19 -4.76 -36.71
C PHE A 574 7.07 -4.27 -38.16
N GLU A 575 6.48 -5.10 -39.02
CA GLU A 575 6.26 -4.80 -40.44
C GLU A 575 5.09 -3.81 -40.67
N GLY A 576 4.32 -3.48 -39.63
CA GLY A 576 3.12 -2.64 -39.75
C GLY A 576 1.95 -3.35 -40.42
N SER A 577 2.03 -4.68 -40.57
CA SER A 577 1.08 -5.50 -41.33
C SER A 577 -0.19 -5.86 -40.54
N LEU A 578 -0.23 -5.57 -39.23
CA LEU A 578 -1.38 -5.88 -38.36
C LEU A 578 -2.65 -5.03 -38.62
N VAL A 579 -2.55 -3.94 -39.37
CA VAL A 579 -3.64 -2.96 -39.52
C VAL A 579 -4.51 -3.22 -40.76
N ASN A 580 -4.19 -4.20 -41.62
CA ASN A 580 -4.78 -4.33 -42.96
C ASN A 580 -5.51 -5.66 -43.27
N GLN A 581 -5.95 -6.47 -42.30
CA GLN A 581 -6.69 -7.73 -42.58
C GLN A 581 -7.91 -7.99 -41.71
#